data_AF-A0A7C5NWP9-F1
#
_entry.id   AF-A0A7C5NWP9-F1
#
_cell.length_a   1.000
_cell.length_b   1.000
_cell.length_c   1.000
_cell.angle_alpha   90.00
_cell.angle_beta   90.00
_cell.angle_gamma   90.00
#
_symmetry.space_group_name_H-M   'P 1'
#
loop_
_entity.id
_entity.type
_entity.pdbx_description
1 polymer ?
#
loop_
_entity_poly.entity_id
_entity_poly.type
_entity_poly.pdbx_seq_one_letter_code
_entity_poly.pdbx_strand_id
1 'polypeptide(L)'
;LRAFKILWNNYLNSFNTEISDANIMLGINHDAFTDDINNDLIIATILSMSGTIANVNSINLAPKTGIEDEENIMRLMLNIQNIIKYESNMSLVTDALNGSYAIEDATEKLAEEVWEKID
;
A
#
# COMPACT_ATOMS: atom_id res chain seq x y z
N LEU A 1 -0.34 6.11 -4.17
CA LEU A 1 1.04 5.56 -4.24
C LEU A 1 1.70 5.77 -5.59
N ARG A 2 1.05 5.46 -6.73
CA ARG A 2 1.58 5.81 -8.07
C ARG A 2 1.92 7.30 -8.19
N ALA A 3 0.97 8.18 -7.84
CA ALA A 3 1.18 9.63 -7.81
C ALA A 3 2.39 10.04 -6.96
N PHE A 4 2.54 9.45 -5.76
CA PHE A 4 3.69 9.71 -4.90
C PHE A 4 5.03 9.33 -5.56
N LYS A 5 5.12 8.17 -6.24
CA LYS A 5 6.34 7.77 -6.96
C LYS A 5 6.70 8.76 -8.07
N ILE A 6 5.70 9.27 -8.81
CA ILE A 6 5.89 10.31 -9.82
C ILE A 6 6.43 11.60 -9.18
N LEU A 7 5.78 12.08 -8.12
CA LEU A 7 6.17 13.28 -7.42
C LEU A 7 7.57 13.18 -6.81
N TRP A 8 7.92 12.03 -6.24
CA TRP A 8 9.26 11.77 -5.71
C TRP A 8 10.33 11.89 -6.79
N ASN A 9 10.10 11.31 -7.96
CA ASN A 9 11.03 11.41 -9.08
C ASN A 9 11.15 12.85 -9.58
N ASN A 10 10.04 13.59 -9.67
CA ASN A 10 10.03 15.01 -10.04
C ASN A 10 10.81 15.86 -9.03
N TYR A 11 10.62 15.58 -7.74
CA TYR A 11 11.35 16.23 -6.66
C TYR A 11 12.85 15.94 -6.74
N LEU A 12 13.28 14.69 -6.95
CA LEU A 12 14.72 14.39 -7.12
C LEU A 12 15.32 15.09 -8.36
N ASN A 13 14.56 15.13 -9.46
CA ASN A 13 14.97 15.81 -10.69
C ASN A 13 15.17 17.32 -10.47
N SER A 14 14.36 17.99 -9.64
CA SER A 14 14.53 19.42 -9.37
C SER A 14 15.85 19.76 -8.66
N PHE A 15 16.47 18.79 -7.97
CA PHE A 15 17.80 18.93 -7.37
C PHE A 15 18.96 18.44 -8.27
N ASN A 16 18.70 18.11 -9.54
CA ASN A 16 19.69 17.51 -10.46
C ASN A 16 20.38 16.27 -9.88
N THR A 17 19.65 15.47 -9.09
CA THR A 17 20.13 14.21 -8.49
C THR A 17 19.67 13.03 -9.33
N GLU A 18 20.36 11.90 -9.24
CA GLU A 18 19.94 10.67 -9.89
C GLU A 18 18.55 10.22 -9.41
N ILE A 19 17.68 9.89 -10.37
CA ILE A 19 16.37 9.32 -10.09
C ILE A 19 16.56 7.98 -9.39
N SER A 20 15.90 7.81 -8.26
CA SER A 20 15.92 6.56 -7.49
C SER A 20 14.51 6.18 -7.06
N ASP A 21 14.24 4.87 -7.05
CA ASP A 21 12.95 4.36 -6.61
C ASP A 21 12.75 4.62 -5.11
N ALA A 22 11.60 5.22 -4.78
CA ALA A 22 11.19 5.37 -3.39
C ALA A 22 10.99 4.00 -2.74
N ASN A 23 11.67 3.76 -1.61
CA ASN A 23 11.37 2.60 -0.76
C ASN A 23 10.17 2.90 0.12
N ILE A 24 9.05 2.22 -0.14
CA ILE A 24 7.76 2.45 0.52
C ILE A 24 7.42 1.22 1.36
N MET A 25 7.29 1.43 2.66
CA MET A 25 6.67 0.47 3.58
C MET A 25 5.23 0.89 3.83
N LEU A 26 4.31 -0.04 3.65
CA LEU A 26 2.91 0.16 3.98
C LEU A 26 2.62 -0.47 5.35
N GLY A 27 1.97 0.30 6.23
CA GLY A 27 1.56 -0.13 7.57
C GLY A 27 0.07 0.04 7.78
N ILE A 28 -0.47 -0.71 8.73
CA ILE A 28 -1.84 -0.56 9.19
C ILE A 28 -1.97 0.74 10.00
N ASN A 29 -3.04 1.49 9.75
CA ASN A 29 -3.50 2.51 10.68
C ASN A 29 -4.47 1.85 11.69
N HIS A 30 -4.06 1.70 12.95
CA HIS A 30 -4.88 1.09 13.99
C HIS A 30 -6.13 1.90 14.35
N ASP A 31 -6.21 3.19 13.97
CA ASP A 31 -7.43 3.99 14.13
C ASP A 31 -8.56 3.54 13.19
N ALA A 32 -8.21 2.85 12.09
CA ALA A 32 -9.19 2.27 11.17
C ALA A 32 -9.80 0.96 11.69
N PHE A 33 -9.16 0.33 12.68
CA PHE A 33 -9.64 -0.92 13.25
C PHE A 33 -10.80 -0.68 14.22
N THR A 34 -11.73 -1.62 14.22
CA THR A 34 -12.94 -1.55 15.05
C THR A 34 -12.76 -2.40 16.32
N ASP A 35 -13.85 -2.61 17.07
CA ASP A 35 -13.89 -3.59 18.16
C ASP A 35 -14.18 -5.02 17.64
N ASP A 36 -14.50 -5.17 16.36
CA ASP A 36 -14.73 -6.46 15.70
C ASP A 36 -13.49 -6.89 14.90
N ILE A 37 -12.85 -7.94 15.37
CA ILE A 37 -11.64 -8.51 14.75
C ILE A 37 -11.86 -8.96 13.31
N ASN A 38 -13.06 -9.38 12.93
CA ASN A 38 -13.33 -9.82 11.57
C ASN A 38 -13.24 -8.65 10.59
N ASN A 39 -13.68 -7.46 11.00
CA ASN A 39 -13.52 -6.24 10.20
C ASN A 39 -12.04 -5.89 10.05
N ASP A 40 -11.25 -6.04 11.10
CA ASP A 40 -9.81 -5.77 11.05
C ASP A 40 -9.08 -6.71 10.08
N LEU A 41 -9.49 -7.99 10.00
CA LEU A 41 -8.97 -8.94 9.01
C LEU A 41 -9.37 -8.57 7.58
N ILE A 42 -10.59 -8.07 7.37
CA ILE A 42 -11.04 -7.56 6.06
C ILE A 42 -10.19 -6.36 5.66
N ILE A 43 -10.00 -5.40 6.56
CA ILE A 43 -9.17 -4.22 6.33
C ILE A 43 -7.73 -4.63 6.00
N ALA A 44 -7.15 -5.55 6.78
CA ALA A 44 -5.80 -6.05 6.56
C ALA A 44 -5.65 -6.73 5.18
N THR A 45 -6.68 -7.47 4.74
CA THR A 45 -6.71 -8.09 3.40
C THR A 45 -6.74 -7.04 2.29
N ILE A 46 -7.67 -6.07 2.36
CA ILE A 46 -7.80 -5.00 1.37
C ILE A 46 -6.50 -4.18 1.30
N LEU A 47 -5.91 -3.89 2.45
CA LEU A 47 -4.67 -3.16 2.56
C LEU A 47 -3.50 -3.93 1.94
N SER A 48 -3.40 -5.23 2.23
CA SER A 48 -2.37 -6.10 1.65
C SER A 48 -2.49 -6.15 0.13
N MET A 49 -3.71 -6.36 -0.39
CA MET A 49 -3.98 -6.36 -1.83
C MET A 49 -3.59 -5.02 -2.46
N SER A 50 -4.02 -3.91 -1.87
CA SER A 50 -3.74 -2.56 -2.38
C SER A 50 -2.24 -2.26 -2.41
N GLY A 51 -1.51 -2.64 -1.35
CA GLY A 51 -0.05 -2.52 -1.30
C GLY A 51 0.65 -3.35 -2.37
N THR A 52 0.23 -4.60 -2.56
CA THR A 52 0.77 -5.48 -3.61
C THR A 52 0.55 -4.89 -5.00
N ILE A 53 -0.67 -4.44 -5.30
CA ILE A 53 -1.00 -3.83 -6.60
C ILE A 53 -0.22 -2.52 -6.83
N ALA A 54 -0.03 -1.72 -5.79
CA ALA A 54 0.76 -0.49 -5.85
C ALA A 54 2.29 -0.72 -5.90
N ASN A 55 2.72 -1.99 -5.84
CA ASN A 55 4.12 -2.42 -5.83
C ASN A 55 4.94 -1.73 -4.74
N VAL A 56 4.52 -1.87 -3.48
CA VAL A 56 5.28 -1.41 -2.30
C VAL A 56 6.39 -2.40 -1.95
N ASN A 57 7.43 -1.93 -1.25
CA ASN A 57 8.59 -2.76 -0.90
C ASN A 57 8.31 -3.70 0.27
N SER A 58 7.48 -3.27 1.22
CA SER A 58 7.10 -4.08 2.37
C SER A 58 5.70 -3.72 2.86
N ILE A 59 5.02 -4.69 3.46
CA ILE A 59 3.71 -4.55 4.09
C ILE A 59 3.85 -5.07 5.52
N ASN A 60 3.46 -4.27 6.50
CA ASN A 60 3.43 -4.65 7.90
C ASN A 60 1.98 -4.72 8.39
N LEU A 61 1.48 -5.95 8.54
CA LEU A 61 0.16 -6.22 9.13
C LEU A 61 0.36 -6.67 10.58
N ALA A 62 0.16 -5.75 11.51
CA ALA A 62 0.24 -6.04 12.95
C ALA A 62 -1.11 -5.72 13.61
N PRO A 63 -1.61 -6.58 14.52
CA PRO A 63 -2.83 -6.29 15.27
C PRO A 63 -2.65 -5.12 16.23
N LYS A 64 -3.77 -4.64 16.79
CA LYS A 64 -3.74 -3.80 18.00
C LYS A 64 -3.08 -4.59 19.13
N THR A 65 -2.25 -3.92 19.93
CA THR A 65 -1.61 -4.54 21.09
C THR A 65 -2.60 -4.74 22.24
N GLY A 66 -2.44 -5.81 23.01
CA GLY A 66 -3.23 -6.04 24.23
C GLY A 66 -4.67 -6.49 23.98
N ILE A 67 -4.95 -7.03 22.78
CA ILE A 67 -6.22 -7.69 22.46
C ILE A 67 -6.20 -9.16 22.90
N GLU A 68 -7.38 -9.72 23.17
CA GLU A 68 -7.52 -11.15 23.41
C GLU A 68 -7.07 -11.93 22.16
N ASP A 69 -6.41 -13.08 22.35
CA ASP A 69 -5.94 -13.94 21.26
C ASP A 69 -4.95 -13.27 20.27
N GLU A 70 -4.19 -12.27 20.72
CA GLU A 70 -3.22 -11.51 19.89
C GLU A 70 -2.30 -12.42 19.04
N GLU A 71 -1.80 -13.52 19.60
CA GLU A 71 -0.95 -14.49 18.88
C GLU A 71 -1.70 -15.18 17.72
N ASN A 72 -2.95 -15.61 17.96
CA ASN A 72 -3.78 -16.22 16.92
C ASN A 72 -4.09 -15.20 15.82
N ILE A 73 -4.33 -13.95 16.19
CA ILE A 73 -4.63 -12.86 15.25
C ILE A 73 -3.40 -12.51 14.41
N MET A 74 -2.22 -12.40 15.03
CA MET A 74 -0.96 -12.22 14.31
C MET A 74 -0.76 -13.33 13.26
N ARG A 75 -1.06 -14.59 13.62
CA ARG A 75 -1.02 -15.71 12.68
C ARG A 75 -2.00 -15.54 11.51
N LEU A 76 -3.22 -15.08 11.77
CA LEU A 76 -4.21 -14.80 10.71
C LEU A 76 -3.72 -13.69 9.76
N MET A 77 -3.16 -12.61 10.29
CA MET A 77 -2.59 -11.52 9.49
C MET A 77 -1.40 -11.97 8.64
N LEU A 78 -0.54 -12.85 9.17
CA LEU A 78 0.54 -13.46 8.40
C LEU A 78 0.00 -14.36 7.28
N ASN A 79 -1.04 -15.13 7.56
CA ASN A 79 -1.68 -15.99 6.56
C ASN A 79 -2.29 -15.19 5.41
N ILE A 80 -2.90 -14.04 5.69
CA ILE A 80 -3.37 -13.11 4.64
C ILE A 80 -2.22 -12.76 3.68
N GLN A 81 -1.05 -12.38 4.21
CA GLN A 81 0.10 -12.06 3.36
C GLN A 81 0.57 -13.26 2.54
N ASN A 82 0.57 -14.47 3.13
CA ASN A 82 0.93 -15.69 2.43
C ASN A 82 -0.04 -16.01 1.29
N ILE A 83 -1.34 -15.90 1.52
CA ILE A 83 -2.37 -16.12 0.48
C ILE A 83 -2.17 -15.13 -0.66
N ILE A 84 -1.98 -13.84 -0.36
CA ILE A 84 -1.73 -12.83 -1.38
C ILE A 84 -0.44 -13.14 -2.16
N LYS A 85 0.62 -13.56 -1.49
CA LYS A 85 1.91 -13.84 -2.15
C LYS A 85 1.89 -15.10 -3.01
N TYR A 86 1.29 -16.18 -2.52
CA TYR A 86 1.46 -17.52 -3.08
C TYR A 86 0.23 -18.06 -3.82
N GLU A 87 -0.97 -17.57 -3.51
CA GLU A 87 -2.22 -18.14 -4.04
C GLU A 87 -2.99 -17.17 -4.94
N SER A 88 -2.85 -15.85 -4.73
CA SER A 88 -3.64 -14.85 -5.45
C SER A 88 -3.18 -14.58 -6.89
N ASN A 89 -1.98 -15.04 -7.27
CA ASN A 89 -1.31 -14.71 -8.54
C ASN A 89 -1.13 -13.20 -8.80
N MET A 90 -1.34 -12.33 -7.80
CA MET A 90 -1.18 -10.88 -7.94
C MET A 90 0.28 -10.45 -8.16
N SER A 91 1.24 -11.34 -7.90
CA SER A 91 2.67 -11.11 -8.12
C SER A 91 3.13 -11.37 -9.56
N LEU A 92 2.26 -11.87 -10.45
CA LEU A 92 2.63 -12.21 -11.83
C LEU A 92 2.83 -10.98 -12.74
N VAL A 93 2.25 -9.83 -12.39
CA VAL A 93 2.31 -8.59 -13.19
C VAL A 93 2.74 -7.44 -12.28
N THR A 94 3.72 -6.66 -12.72
CA THR A 94 4.35 -5.60 -11.90
C THR A 94 3.44 -4.39 -11.65
N ASP A 95 2.61 -4.00 -12.62
CA ASP A 95 1.56 -2.99 -12.46
C ASP A 95 0.29 -3.46 -13.17
N ALA A 96 -0.54 -4.19 -12.43
CA ALA A 96 -1.78 -4.76 -12.96
C ALA A 96 -2.85 -3.70 -13.28
N LEU A 97 -2.71 -2.46 -12.78
CA LEU A 97 -3.69 -1.39 -12.99
C LEU A 97 -3.28 -0.41 -14.09
N ASN A 98 -2.11 -0.58 -14.70
CA ASN A 98 -1.67 0.24 -15.82
C ASN A 98 -2.70 0.22 -16.95
N GLY A 99 -3.09 1.42 -17.42
CA GLY A 99 -4.07 1.59 -18.49
C GLY A 99 -5.53 1.56 -18.03
N SER A 100 -5.80 1.37 -16.74
CA SER A 100 -7.14 1.61 -16.19
C SER A 100 -7.45 3.10 -16.22
N TYR A 101 -8.36 3.53 -17.10
CA TYR A 101 -8.72 4.95 -17.26
C TYR A 101 -9.01 5.64 -15.93
N ALA A 102 -9.75 4.99 -15.02
CA ALA A 102 -10.10 5.55 -13.72
C ALA A 102 -8.88 5.71 -12.79
N ILE A 103 -7.92 4.78 -12.83
CA ILE A 103 -6.73 4.84 -11.97
C ILE A 103 -5.70 5.80 -12.54
N GLU A 104 -5.55 5.89 -13.87
CA GLU A 104 -4.69 6.87 -14.52
C GLU A 104 -5.18 8.30 -14.23
N ASP A 105 -6.46 8.59 -14.50
CA ASP A 105 -7.07 9.90 -14.26
C ASP A 105 -6.97 10.32 -12.78
N ALA A 106 -7.24 9.39 -11.85
CA ALA A 106 -7.08 9.66 -10.43
C ALA A 106 -5.60 9.89 -10.05
N THR A 107 -4.66 9.17 -10.66
CA THR A 107 -3.23 9.31 -10.38
C THR A 107 -2.71 10.67 -10.84
N GLU A 108 -3.11 11.12 -12.03
CA GLU A 108 -2.73 12.41 -12.61
C GLU A 108 -3.25 13.57 -11.75
N LYS A 109 -4.56 13.60 -11.47
CA LYS A 109 -5.19 14.64 -10.63
C LYS A 109 -4.56 14.75 -9.25
N LEU A 110 -4.32 13.61 -8.59
CA LEU A 110 -3.65 13.60 -7.28
C LEU A 110 -2.21 14.13 -7.35
N ALA A 111 -1.48 13.85 -8.43
CA ALA A 111 -0.12 14.36 -8.59
C ALA A 111 -0.13 15.88 -8.80
N GLU A 112 -0.97 16.38 -9.70
CA GLU A 112 -1.12 17.81 -9.98
C GLU A 112 -1.51 18.61 -8.73
N GLU A 113 -2.59 18.21 -8.03
CA GLU A 113 -3.08 18.90 -6.84
C GLU A 113 -2.04 18.96 -5.70
N VAL A 114 -1.17 17.95 -5.60
CA VAL A 114 -0.12 17.92 -4.58
C VAL A 114 1.07 18.77 -5.01
N TRP A 115 1.46 18.71 -6.29
CA TRP A 115 2.59 19.50 -6.81
C TRP A 115 2.32 21.00 -6.67
N GLU A 116 1.10 21.46 -6.97
CA GLU A 116 0.67 22.86 -6.79
C GLU A 116 0.79 23.38 -5.35
N LYS A 117 0.84 22.49 -4.34
CA LYS A 117 0.98 22.86 -2.93
C LYS A 117 2.43 22.83 -2.45
N ILE A 118 3.34 22.23 -3.23
CA ILE A 118 4.76 22.05 -2.89
C ILE A 118 5.63 23.10 -3.60
N ASP A 119 5.28 23.48 -4.84
CA ASP A 119 5.87 24.63 -5.56
C ASP A 119 5.47 25.98 -4.95
#